data_AF-A0A2D9CF85-F1
#
_entry.id   AF-A0A2D9CF85-F1
#
_cell.length_a   1.000
_cell.length_b   1.000
_cell.length_c   1.000
_cell.angle_alpha   90.00
_cell.angle_beta   90.00
_cell.angle_gamma   90.00
#
_symmetry.space_group_name_H-M   'P 1'
#
loop_
_entity.id
_entity.type
_entity.pdbx_description
1 polymer ?
#
loop_
_entity_poly.entity_id
_entity_poly.type
_entity_poly.pdbx_seq_one_letter_code
_entity_poly.pdbx_strand_id
1 'polypeptide(L)'
;MAFATTADLIEYNPDITEHGVGNFDEQLTKAQKDIEKMIKVRWFDQEYASNTIYRLHRVGAAWDETKLDETQWTKTCVYRALANYILPMLSNFRPEGDAFREQIDFYSGKFSEEMDLEFGFGIKYDSNDDGVYAEGETHEFVQDRLIR
;
A
#
# COMPACT_ATOMS: atom_id res chain seq x y z
N MET A 1 0.05 -1.33 13.48
CA MET A 1 1.51 -1.30 13.69
C MET A 1 2.11 -0.78 12.38
N ALA A 2 3.37 -1.06 12.03
CA ALA A 2 4.00 -0.46 10.83
C ALA A 2 4.13 -1.50 9.71
N PHE A 3 3.63 -1.20 8.51
CA PHE A 3 3.69 -2.15 7.39
C PHE A 3 5.11 -2.47 6.93
N ALA A 4 6.03 -1.52 7.08
CA ALA A 4 7.42 -1.69 6.68
C ALA A 4 8.32 -0.81 7.55
N THR A 5 9.58 -1.21 7.64
CA THR A 5 10.64 -0.54 8.38
C THR A 5 11.75 -0.07 7.44
N THR A 6 12.65 0.77 7.98
CA THR A 6 13.84 1.18 7.22
C THR A 6 14.71 -0.02 6.81
N ALA A 7 14.70 -1.14 7.56
CA ALA A 7 15.42 -2.36 7.18
C ALA A 7 14.86 -3.00 5.90
N ASP A 8 13.53 -3.12 5.81
CA ASP A 8 12.86 -3.65 4.62
C ASP A 8 13.17 -2.78 3.39
N LEU A 9 13.28 -1.46 3.59
CA LEU A 9 13.60 -0.53 2.51
C LEU A 9 15.01 -0.73 1.94
N ILE A 10 15.99 -1.01 2.80
CA ILE A 10 17.38 -1.28 2.41
C ILE A 10 17.48 -2.54 1.53
N GLU A 11 16.57 -3.52 1.70
CA GLU A 11 16.54 -4.70 0.82
C GLU A 11 16.23 -4.35 -0.64
N TYR A 12 15.42 -3.31 -0.88
CA TYR A 12 15.03 -2.88 -2.24
C TYR A 12 15.92 -1.79 -2.82
N ASN A 13 16.53 -0.96 -1.97
CA ASN A 13 17.48 0.06 -2.37
C ASN A 13 18.57 0.21 -1.30
N PRO A 14 19.69 -0.54 -1.41
CA PRO A 14 20.74 -0.56 -0.39
C PRO A 14 21.41 0.79 -0.17
N ASP A 15 21.60 1.56 -1.24
CA ASP A 15 22.39 2.80 -1.23
C ASP A 15 21.59 4.00 -0.69
N ILE A 16 20.30 3.80 -0.38
CA ILE A 16 19.37 4.88 -0.01
C ILE A 16 19.80 5.66 1.25
N THR A 17 20.53 5.00 2.17
CA THR A 17 21.00 5.61 3.42
C THR A 17 22.32 6.38 3.24
N GLU A 18 23.02 6.17 2.12
CA GLU A 18 24.28 6.84 1.81
C GLU A 18 24.07 8.31 1.38
N HIS A 19 22.83 8.71 1.12
CA HIS A 19 22.47 10.07 0.71
C HIS A 19 22.26 11.05 1.88
N GLY A 20 22.73 10.72 3.08
CA GLY A 20 22.73 11.60 4.24
C GLY A 20 21.44 11.57 5.09
N VAL A 21 20.53 10.62 4.83
CA VAL A 21 19.33 10.37 5.63
C VAL A 21 19.36 8.92 6.12
N GLY A 22 19.46 8.73 7.43
CA GLY A 22 19.62 7.40 8.04
C GLY A 22 18.33 6.71 8.47
N ASN A 23 17.18 7.40 8.44
CA ASN A 23 15.90 6.87 8.87
C ASN A 23 14.78 7.45 7.97
N PHE A 24 13.88 6.57 7.52
CA PHE A 24 12.75 6.91 6.65
C PHE A 24 11.37 6.52 7.23
N ASP A 25 11.27 6.33 8.54
CA ASP A 25 10.06 5.85 9.22
C ASP A 25 8.88 6.83 9.05
N GLU A 26 9.15 8.14 8.97
CA GLU A 26 8.11 9.14 8.68
C GLU A 26 7.53 8.98 7.27
N GLN A 27 8.39 8.70 6.29
CA GLN A 27 8.01 8.48 4.89
C GLN A 27 7.24 7.18 4.73
N LEU A 28 7.68 6.12 5.42
CA LEU A 28 6.98 4.83 5.49
C LEU A 28 5.61 4.98 6.15
N THR A 29 5.49 5.76 7.23
CA THR A 29 4.20 6.05 7.88
C THR A 29 3.23 6.78 6.95
N LYS A 30 3.73 7.72 6.12
CA LYS A 30 2.91 8.42 5.11
C LYS A 30 2.47 7.46 4.00
N ALA A 31 3.36 6.59 3.54
CA ALA A 31 3.07 5.57 2.53
C ALA A 31 2.02 4.56 3.02
N GLN A 32 2.13 4.10 4.27
CA GLN A 32 1.13 3.25 4.92
C GLN A 32 -0.25 3.90 4.91
N LYS A 33 -0.37 5.17 5.32
CA LYS A 33 -1.65 5.89 5.30
C LYS A 33 -2.25 6.03 3.90
N ASP A 34 -1.43 6.11 2.86
CA ASP A 34 -1.92 6.13 1.49
C ASP A 34 -2.51 4.76 1.10
N ILE A 35 -1.83 3.67 1.46
CA ILE A 35 -2.26 2.31 1.19
C ILE A 35 -3.55 2.00 1.94
N GLU A 36 -3.63 2.29 3.23
CA GLU A 36 -4.84 2.12 4.05
C GLU A 36 -6.04 2.84 3.43
N LYS A 37 -5.86 4.08 2.96
CA LYS A 37 -6.91 4.82 2.24
C LYS A 37 -7.30 4.14 0.95
N MET A 38 -6.34 3.63 0.17
CA MET A 38 -6.61 2.93 -1.08
C MET A 38 -7.38 1.63 -0.84
N ILE A 39 -6.99 0.84 0.15
CA ILE A 39 -7.69 -0.38 0.57
C ILE A 39 -9.11 -0.03 1.00
N LYS A 40 -9.27 0.97 1.87
CA LYS A 40 -10.58 1.40 2.35
C LYS A 40 -11.50 1.80 1.20
N VAL A 41 -11.03 2.65 0.28
CA VAL A 41 -11.86 3.18 -0.81
C VAL A 41 -12.15 2.13 -1.88
N ARG A 42 -11.19 1.27 -2.21
CA ARG A 42 -11.35 0.27 -3.28
C ARG A 42 -12.08 -0.98 -2.82
N TRP A 43 -11.88 -1.40 -1.56
CA TRP A 43 -12.46 -2.63 -1.02
C TRP A 43 -13.49 -2.38 0.07
N PHE A 44 -13.09 -1.86 1.24
CA PHE A 44 -13.98 -1.80 2.39
C PHE A 44 -15.27 -1.01 2.12
N ASP A 45 -15.15 0.15 1.48
CA ASP A 45 -16.28 0.98 1.08
C ASP A 45 -17.20 0.28 0.06
N GLN A 46 -16.69 -0.65 -0.75
CA GLN A 46 -17.49 -1.41 -1.71
C GLN A 46 -18.18 -2.60 -1.04
N GLU A 47 -17.46 -3.35 -0.22
CA GLU A 47 -17.95 -4.56 0.46
C GLU A 47 -19.05 -4.22 1.50
N TYR A 48 -18.79 -3.18 2.30
CA TYR A 48 -19.65 -2.76 3.39
C TYR A 48 -20.60 -1.62 3.02
N ALA A 49 -20.70 -1.27 1.73
CA ALA A 49 -21.68 -0.32 1.24
C ALA A 49 -23.10 -0.77 1.61
N SER A 50 -23.87 0.13 2.22
CA SER A 50 -25.33 0.01 2.25
C SER A 50 -25.90 0.27 0.86
N ASN A 51 -27.02 -0.38 0.50
CA ASN A 51 -27.74 -0.20 -0.77
C ASN A 51 -28.48 1.15 -0.86
N THR A 52 -27.81 2.22 -0.47
CA THR A 52 -28.32 3.59 -0.39
C THR A 52 -27.52 4.49 -1.32
N ILE A 53 -28.15 5.58 -1.76
CA ILE A 53 -27.52 6.60 -2.62
C ILE A 53 -26.31 7.26 -1.91
N TYR A 54 -26.30 7.24 -0.58
CA TYR A 54 -25.18 7.70 0.25
C TYR A 54 -24.23 6.54 0.56
N ARG A 55 -22.91 6.81 0.58
CA ARG A 55 -21.89 5.92 1.17
C ARG A 55 -22.09 5.86 2.68
N LEU A 56 -23.06 5.07 3.10
CA LEU A 56 -23.27 4.69 4.49
C LEU A 56 -22.76 3.26 4.63
N HIS A 57 -21.94 3.00 5.63
CA HIS A 57 -21.55 1.63 5.97
C HIS A 57 -22.70 0.92 6.68
N ARG A 58 -22.79 -0.40 6.51
CA ARG A 58 -23.74 -1.22 7.28
C ARG A 58 -23.52 -1.00 8.78
N VAL A 59 -24.60 -1.03 9.55
CA VAL A 59 -24.53 -0.90 11.02
C VAL A 59 -23.61 -1.99 11.57
N GLY A 60 -22.55 -1.59 12.29
CA GLY A 60 -21.54 -2.49 12.85
C GLY A 60 -20.26 -2.65 12.00
N ALA A 61 -20.24 -2.17 10.76
CA ALA A 61 -19.04 -2.18 9.91
C ALA A 61 -18.24 -0.87 10.11
N ALA A 62 -17.26 -0.91 11.01
CA ALA A 62 -16.28 0.16 11.18
C ALA A 62 -14.94 -0.27 10.59
N TRP A 63 -14.34 0.62 9.80
CA TRP A 63 -12.98 0.41 9.29
C TRP A 63 -12.00 0.42 10.47
N ASP A 64 -11.18 -0.62 10.57
CA ASP A 64 -10.08 -0.69 11.51
C ASP A 64 -8.81 -1.15 10.79
N GLU A 65 -7.80 -0.28 10.79
CA GLU A 65 -6.52 -0.55 10.14
C GLU A 65 -5.69 -1.63 10.86
N THR A 66 -5.97 -1.91 12.15
CA THR A 66 -5.23 -2.94 12.89
C THR A 66 -5.63 -4.37 12.51
N LYS A 67 -6.75 -4.52 11.79
CA LYS A 67 -7.26 -5.82 11.30
C LYS A 67 -6.59 -6.27 10.00
N LEU A 68 -5.77 -5.42 9.37
CA LEU A 68 -5.03 -5.77 8.16
C LEU A 68 -3.81 -6.64 8.47
N ASP A 69 -3.52 -7.61 7.60
CA ASP A 69 -2.24 -8.33 7.63
C ASP A 69 -1.10 -7.42 7.19
N GLU A 70 -0.31 -6.93 8.14
CA GLU A 70 0.81 -6.02 7.85
C GLU A 70 1.87 -6.64 6.94
N THR A 71 2.06 -7.97 7.03
CA THR A 71 3.06 -8.69 6.24
C THR A 71 2.71 -8.74 4.75
N GLN A 72 1.41 -8.67 4.43
CA GLN A 72 0.92 -8.56 3.06
C GLN A 72 1.33 -7.23 2.43
N TRP A 73 1.30 -6.14 3.21
CA TRP A 73 1.47 -4.78 2.68
C TRP A 73 2.90 -4.26 2.71
N THR A 74 3.85 -5.00 3.26
CA THR A 74 5.25 -4.55 3.43
C THR A 74 5.87 -4.11 2.11
N LYS A 75 5.81 -4.95 1.07
CA LYS A 75 6.41 -4.66 -0.25
C LYS A 75 5.74 -3.46 -0.93
N THR A 76 4.42 -3.42 -0.91
CA THR A 76 3.61 -2.30 -1.44
C THR A 76 3.92 -0.99 -0.72
N CYS A 77 4.12 -1.03 0.60
CA CYS A 77 4.50 0.11 1.43
C CYS A 77 5.88 0.65 1.05
N VAL A 78 6.88 -0.23 0.89
CA VAL A 78 8.22 0.18 0.46
C VAL A 78 8.20 0.86 -0.90
N TYR A 79 7.52 0.28 -1.90
CA TYR A 79 7.43 0.89 -3.23
C TYR A 79 6.75 2.25 -3.21
N ARG A 80 5.68 2.39 -2.42
CA ARG A 80 4.99 3.66 -2.26
C ARG A 80 5.86 4.71 -1.57
N ALA A 81 6.61 4.32 -0.53
CA ALA A 81 7.51 5.20 0.18
C ALA A 81 8.65 5.70 -0.72
N LEU A 82 9.27 4.80 -1.48
CA LEU A 82 10.33 5.13 -2.43
C LEU A 82 9.82 6.10 -3.49
N ALA A 83 8.73 5.77 -4.18
CA ALA A 83 8.21 6.56 -5.30
C ALA A 83 7.71 7.96 -4.88
N ASN A 84 6.99 8.07 -3.77
CA ASN A 84 6.23 9.29 -3.46
C ASN A 84 6.87 10.18 -2.40
N TYR A 85 7.73 9.64 -1.54
CA TYR A 85 8.20 10.37 -0.35
C TYR A 85 9.71 10.45 -0.24
N ILE A 86 10.44 9.41 -0.64
CA ILE A 86 11.89 9.33 -0.43
C ILE A 86 12.65 9.83 -1.66
N LEU A 87 12.47 9.21 -2.83
CA LEU A 87 13.19 9.60 -4.04
C LEU A 87 12.89 11.03 -4.49
N PRO A 88 11.65 11.55 -4.36
CA PRO A 88 11.37 12.97 -4.59
C PRO A 88 12.15 13.90 -3.66
N MET A 89 12.43 13.48 -2.42
CA MET A 89 13.20 14.28 -1.48
C MET A 89 14.70 14.32 -1.83
N LEU A 90 15.22 13.27 -2.48
CA LEU A 90 16.61 13.17 -2.92
C LEU A 90 16.85 13.74 -4.32
N SER A 91 15.80 13.82 -5.14
CA SER A 91 15.89 14.34 -6.50
C SER A 91 16.14 15.85 -6.52
N ASN A 92 16.98 16.28 -7.46
CA ASN A 92 17.22 17.70 -7.73
C ASN A 92 16.28 18.27 -8.81
N PHE A 93 15.35 17.44 -9.33
CA PHE A 93 14.35 17.78 -10.34
C PHE A 93 14.88 18.61 -11.52
N ARG A 94 16.09 18.28 -11.99
CA ARG A 94 16.69 18.98 -13.12
C ARG A 94 15.91 18.70 -14.41
N PRO A 95 15.82 19.68 -15.34
CA PRO A 95 15.12 19.49 -16.61
C PRO A 95 15.66 18.32 -17.44
N GLU A 96 16.98 18.09 -17.36
CA GLU A 96 17.70 17.03 -18.09
C GLU A 96 17.44 15.63 -17.52
N GLY A 97 16.75 15.52 -16.38
CA GLY A 97 16.55 14.26 -15.66
C GLY A 97 17.63 14.00 -14.61
N ASP A 98 17.31 13.14 -13.64
CA ASP A 98 18.27 12.55 -12.71
C ASP A 98 17.92 11.07 -12.48
N ALA A 99 18.87 10.30 -11.95
CA ALA A 99 18.68 8.86 -11.71
C ALA A 99 17.50 8.58 -10.76
N PHE A 100 17.21 9.50 -9.84
CA PHE A 100 16.08 9.37 -8.91
C PHE A 100 14.73 9.50 -9.62
N ARG A 101 14.60 10.33 -10.66
CA ARG A 101 13.38 10.41 -11.47
C ARG A 101 13.09 9.11 -12.21
N GLU A 102 14.08 8.45 -12.78
CA GLU A 102 13.89 7.14 -13.41
C GLU A 102 13.47 6.07 -12.38
N GLN A 103 14.06 6.12 -11.18
CA GLN A 103 13.67 5.24 -10.08
C GLN A 103 12.23 5.52 -9.61
N ILE A 104 11.80 6.78 -9.52
CA ILE A 104 10.41 7.15 -9.16
C ILE A 104 9.43 6.49 -10.13
N ASP A 105 9.67 6.60 -11.43
CA ASP A 105 8.80 6.02 -12.45
C ASP A 105 8.77 4.49 -12.34
N PHE A 106 9.93 3.85 -12.12
CA PHE A 106 10.03 2.41 -11.90
C PHE A 106 9.23 1.94 -10.67
N TYR A 107 9.45 2.55 -9.50
CA TYR A 107 8.78 2.16 -8.27
C TYR A 107 7.29 2.51 -8.28
N SER A 108 6.88 3.60 -8.96
CA SER A 108 5.46 3.91 -9.15
C SER A 108 4.75 2.86 -10.01
N GLY A 109 5.42 2.36 -11.06
CA GLY A 109 4.92 1.24 -11.86
C GLY A 109 4.80 -0.04 -11.03
N LYS A 110 5.87 -0.39 -10.30
CA LYS A 110 5.89 -1.57 -9.42
C LYS A 110 4.86 -1.51 -8.30
N PHE A 111 4.64 -0.34 -7.70
CA PHE A 111 3.58 -0.13 -6.73
C PHE A 111 2.20 -0.42 -7.32
N SER A 112 1.94 0.04 -8.55
CA SER A 112 0.65 -0.17 -9.20
C SER A 112 0.41 -1.65 -9.52
N GLU A 113 1.43 -2.33 -10.06
CA GLU A 113 1.41 -3.78 -10.32
C GLU A 113 1.16 -4.57 -9.03
N GLU A 114 1.93 -4.27 -7.96
CA GLU A 114 1.82 -4.96 -6.69
C GLU A 114 0.46 -4.74 -6.04
N MET A 115 -0.04 -3.49 -6.04
CA MET A 115 -1.34 -3.19 -5.48
C MET A 115 -2.43 -4.00 -6.18
N ASP A 116 -2.43 -4.05 -7.51
CA ASP A 116 -3.42 -4.81 -8.27
C ASP A 116 -3.27 -6.33 -8.03
N LEU A 117 -2.05 -6.84 -7.90
CA LEU A 117 -1.78 -8.24 -7.53
C LEU A 117 -2.33 -8.57 -6.14
N GLU A 118 -2.11 -7.73 -5.13
CA GLU A 118 -2.61 -7.94 -3.77
C GLU A 118 -4.15 -7.91 -3.71
N PHE A 119 -4.78 -6.99 -4.45
CA PHE A 119 -6.25 -7.00 -4.60
C PHE A 119 -6.74 -8.28 -5.29
N GLY A 120 -5.98 -8.84 -6.25
CA GLY A 120 -6.32 -10.09 -6.92
C GLY A 120 -6.08 -11.34 -6.06
N PHE A 121 -5.00 -11.35 -5.27
CA PHE A 121 -4.70 -12.41 -4.31
C PHE A 121 -5.68 -12.43 -3.14
N GLY A 122 -6.23 -11.27 -2.81
CA GLY A 122 -7.27 -11.10 -1.83
C GLY A 122 -6.76 -10.41 -0.58
N ILE A 123 -7.55 -9.46 -0.09
CA ILE A 123 -7.20 -8.70 1.11
C ILE A 123 -7.47 -9.57 2.33
N LYS A 124 -6.43 -9.77 3.14
CA LYS A 124 -6.57 -10.44 4.44
C LYS A 124 -6.95 -9.42 5.50
N TYR A 125 -8.16 -9.55 6.01
CA TYR A 125 -8.70 -8.65 7.02
C TYR A 125 -9.42 -9.44 8.12
N ASP A 126 -8.88 -9.38 9.34
CA ASP A 126 -9.41 -10.07 10.52
C ASP A 126 -10.76 -9.45 10.94
N SER A 127 -11.83 -9.92 10.32
CA SER A 127 -13.16 -9.35 10.50
C SER A 127 -13.70 -9.64 11.90
N ASN A 128 -13.40 -10.81 12.45
CA ASN A 128 -13.91 -11.29 13.73
C ASN A 128 -13.02 -10.95 14.95
N ASP A 129 -11.82 -10.40 14.73
CA ASP A 129 -10.83 -10.02 15.77
C ASP A 129 -10.25 -11.22 16.54
N ASP A 130 -10.13 -12.39 15.92
CA ASP A 130 -9.61 -13.61 16.55
C ASP A 130 -8.11 -13.85 16.32
N GLY A 131 -7.47 -12.99 15.51
CA GLY A 131 -6.05 -13.07 15.17
C GLY A 131 -5.71 -14.14 14.13
N VAL A 132 -6.71 -14.74 13.47
CA VAL A 132 -6.55 -15.76 12.43
C VAL A 132 -7.25 -15.31 11.15
N TYR A 133 -6.49 -15.13 10.08
CA TYR A 133 -7.06 -14.83 8.76
C TYR A 133 -7.66 -16.09 8.13
N ALA A 134 -8.95 -16.31 8.34
CA ALA A 134 -9.65 -17.46 7.77
C ALA A 134 -9.88 -17.31 6.25
N GLU A 135 -10.11 -18.41 5.54
CA GLU A 135 -10.39 -18.39 4.10
C GLU A 135 -11.65 -17.55 3.75
N GLY A 136 -12.61 -17.47 4.69
CA GLY A 136 -13.79 -16.61 4.57
C GLY A 136 -13.56 -15.11 4.86
N GLU A 137 -12.36 -14.74 5.29
CA GLU A 137 -11.93 -13.36 5.58
C GLU A 137 -10.90 -12.85 4.55
N THR A 138 -10.59 -13.70 3.56
CA THR A 138 -9.83 -13.31 2.38
C THR A 138 -10.79 -12.83 1.31
N HIS A 139 -10.71 -11.55 0.96
CA HIS A 139 -11.59 -10.95 -0.05
C HIS A 139 -10.86 -10.79 -1.38
N GLU A 140 -11.03 -11.78 -2.26
CA GLU A 140 -10.46 -11.78 -3.62
C GLU A 140 -11.29 -10.94 -4.59
N PHE A 141 -10.63 -10.08 -5.37
CA PHE A 141 -11.25 -9.44 -6.53
C PHE A 141 -11.06 -10.30 -7.76
N VAL A 142 -12.17 -10.68 -8.40
CA VAL A 142 -12.13 -11.32 -9.73
C VAL A 142 -11.50 -10.35 -10.73
N GLN A 143 -10.26 -10.63 -11.17
CA GLN A 143 -9.56 -9.85 -12.19
C GLN A 143 -10.06 -10.17 -13.62
N ASP A 144 -11.37 -10.37 -13.81
CA ASP A 144 -11.98 -10.64 -15.12
C ASP A 144 -12.07 -9.36 -15.95
N ARG A 145 -10.93 -8.80 -16.31
CA ARG A 145 -10.81 -7.92 -17.48
C ARG A 145 -10.23 -8.74 -18.62
N LEU A 146 -11.10 -9.49 -19.30
CA LEU A 146 -10.86 -9.95 -20.67
C LEU A 146 -10.57 -8.71 -21.52
N ILE A 147 -9.29 -8.46 -21.80
CA ILE A 147 -8.87 -7.48 -22.80
C ILE A 147 -9.43 -8.00 -24.13
N ARG A 148 -10.37 -7.24 -24.72
CA ARG A 148 -10.87 -7.47 -26.08
C ARG A 148 -10.19 -6.52 -27.05
#